data_AF-T1EFP7-F1
#
_entry.id   AF-T1EFP7-F1
#
_cell.length_a   1.000
_cell.length_b   1.000
_cell.length_c   1.000
_cell.angle_alpha   90.00
_cell.angle_beta   90.00
_cell.angle_gamma   90.00
#
_symmetry.space_group_name_H-M   'P 1'
#
loop_
_entity.id
_entity.type
_entity.pdbx_description
1 polymer ?
#
loop_
_entity_poly.entity_id
_entity_poly.type
_entity_poly.pdbx_seq_one_letter_code
_entity_poly.pdbx_strand_id
1 'polypeptide(L)' 'MGQILRSFPKLIDTHFHNEEAMMKKANYGDFESHHNAHTDFVATLKSVTTPVNDAQLHWAKDWLVTHIKGTDFKYKGKL' A
#
# COMPACT_ATOMS: atom_id res chain seq x y z
N MET A 1 12.37 -12.69 13.00
CA MET A 1 12.00 -12.45 11.59
C MET A 1 10.66 -13.05 11.14
N GLY A 2 10.26 -14.25 11.59
CA GLY A 2 9.06 -14.92 11.06
C GLY A 2 7.68 -14.33 11.43
N GLN A 3 7.54 -13.61 12.54
CA GLN A 3 6.23 -13.08 12.98
C GLN A 3 5.82 -11.80 12.23
N ILE A 4 6.79 -10.95 11.90
CA ILE A 4 6.58 -9.66 11.22
C ILE A 4 6.06 -9.88 9.80
N LEU A 5 6.63 -10.84 9.05
CA LEU A 5 6.16 -11.12 7.70
C LEU A 5 4.75 -11.71 7.66
N ARG A 6 4.35 -12.46 8.70
CA ARG A 6 2.99 -13.01 8.81
C ARG A 6 1.95 -11.94 9.14
N SER A 7 2.32 -10.89 9.89
CA SER A 7 1.42 -9.78 10.20
C SER A 7 1.40 -8.70 9.12
N PHE A 8 2.44 -8.62 8.27
CA PHE A 8 2.58 -7.56 7.28
C PHE A 8 1.42 -7.46 6.27
N PRO A 9 0.93 -8.55 5.64
CA PRO A 9 -0.23 -8.46 4.74
C PRO A 9 -1.47 -7.89 5.43
N LYS A 10 -1.73 -8.27 6.68
CA LYS A 10 -2.87 -7.75 7.45
C LYS A 10 -2.73 -6.26 7.76
N LEU A 11 -1.51 -5.80 8.07
CA LEU A 11 -1.24 -4.38 8.32
C LEU A 11 -1.48 -3.54 7.07
N ILE A 12 -0.99 -3.99 5.91
CA ILE A 12 -1.18 -3.33 4.62
C ILE A 12 -2.66 -3.28 4.24
N ASP A 13 -3.36 -4.41 4.34
CA ASP A 13 -4.80 -4.49 4.04
C ASP A 13 -5.62 -3.53 4.92
N THR A 14 -5.34 -3.50 6.22
CA THR A 14 -5.99 -2.58 7.16
C THR A 14 -5.70 -1.11 6.82
N HIS A 15 -4.46 -0.78 6.47
CA HIS A 15 -4.07 0.57 6.10
C HIS A 15 -4.80 1.04 4.83
N PHE A 16 -4.75 0.25 3.75
CA PHE A 16 -5.42 0.58 2.49
C PHE A 16 -6.93 0.68 2.65
N HIS A 17 -7.56 -0.22 3.40
CA HIS A 17 -8.99 -0.15 3.67
C HIS A 17 -9.40 1.15 4.38
N ASN A 18 -8.64 1.55 5.40
CA ASN A 18 -8.91 2.79 6.13
C ASN A 18 -8.74 4.02 5.24
N GLU A 19 -7.68 4.04 4.42
CA GLU A 19 -7.39 5.15 3.52
C GLU A 19 -8.46 5.31 2.44
N GLU A 20 -8.84 4.20 1.81
CA GLU A 20 -9.90 4.16 0.80
C GLU A 20 -11.27 4.52 1.38
N ALA A 21 -11.56 4.14 2.62
CA ALA A 21 -12.78 4.56 3.31
C ALA A 21 -12.83 6.09 3.50
N MET A 22 -11.70 6.72 3.86
CA MET A 22 -11.60 8.18 3.95
C MET A 22 -11.77 8.84 2.57
N MET A 23 -11.11 8.32 1.53
CA MET A 23 -11.25 8.81 0.16
C MET A 23 -12.68 8.73 -0.36
N LYS A 24 -13.36 7.59 -0.16
CA LYS A 24 -14.76 7.41 -0.55
C LYS A 24 -15.67 8.37 0.19
N LYS A 25 -15.46 8.57 1.50
CA LYS A 25 -16.26 9.52 2.30
C LYS A 25 -16.10 10.96 1.82
N ALA A 26 -14.92 11.33 1.33
CA ALA A 26 -14.62 12.65 0.81
C ALA A 26 -14.97 12.82 -0.68
N ASN A 27 -15.51 11.80 -1.37
CA ASN A 27 -15.66 11.77 -2.83
C ASN A 27 -14.36 12.18 -3.57
N TYR A 28 -13.23 11.65 -3.13
CA TYR A 28 -11.92 12.00 -3.67
C TYR A 28 -11.81 11.63 -5.16
N GLY A 29 -11.53 12.62 -6.02
CA GLY A 29 -11.58 12.45 -7.48
C GLY A 29 -10.59 11.45 -8.07
N ASP A 30 -9.44 11.23 -7.41
CA ASP A 30 -8.41 10.30 -7.88
C ASP A 30 -8.53 8.89 -7.26
N PHE A 31 -9.66 8.59 -6.58
CA PHE A 31 -9.86 7.34 -5.83
C PHE A 31 -9.54 6.09 -6.65
N GLU A 32 -10.04 5.98 -7.89
CA GLU A 32 -9.86 4.78 -8.71
C GLU A 32 -8.38 4.51 -9.01
N SER A 33 -7.63 5.54 -9.37
CA SER A 33 -6.19 5.42 -9.64
C SER A 33 -5.40 5.02 -8.39
N HIS A 34 -5.81 5.54 -7.22
CA HIS A 34 -5.19 5.22 -5.93
C HIS A 34 -5.49 3.77 -5.53
N HIS A 35 -6.74 3.35 -5.64
CA HIS A 35 -7.17 1.98 -5.38
C HIS A 35 -6.42 0.97 -6.25
N ASN A 36 -6.22 1.27 -7.54
CA ASN A 36 -5.47 0.40 -8.45
C ASN A 36 -4.01 0.23 -8.00
N ALA A 37 -3.37 1.29 -7.50
CA ALA A 37 -2.01 1.19 -6.95
C ALA A 37 -1.95 0.26 -5.72
N HIS A 38 -2.97 0.31 -4.85
CA HIS A 38 -3.09 -0.61 -3.72
C HIS A 38 -3.29 -2.05 -4.16
N THR A 39 -4.18 -2.30 -5.13
CA THR A 39 -4.47 -3.66 -5.60
C THR A 39 -3.25 -4.29 -6.25
N ASP A 40 -2.49 -3.52 -7.02
CA ASP A 40 -1.26 -3.97 -7.68
C ASP A 40 -0.16 -4.31 -6.66
N PHE A 41 -0.02 -3.49 -5.61
CA PHE A 41 0.90 -3.79 -4.52
C PHE A 41 0.54 -5.07 -3.78
N VAL A 42 -0.74 -5.25 -3.43
CA VAL A 42 -1.22 -6.46 -2.76
C VAL A 42 -1.03 -7.70 -3.64
N ALA A 43 -1.30 -7.60 -4.94
CA ALA A 43 -1.08 -8.69 -5.88
C ALA A 43 0.41 -9.09 -5.93
N THR A 44 1.31 -8.11 -5.99
CA THR A 44 2.76 -8.35 -5.97
C THR A 44 3.22 -8.92 -4.63
N LEU A 45 2.71 -8.40 -3.51
CA LEU A 45 3.05 -8.87 -2.17
C LEU A 45 2.67 -10.35 -1.95
N LYS A 46 1.56 -10.81 -2.54
CA LYS A 46 1.16 -12.23 -2.49
C LYS A 46 2.16 -13.18 -3.17
N SER A 47 3.00 -12.68 -4.08
CA SER A 47 4.07 -13.46 -4.72
C SER A 47 5.35 -13.55 -3.90
N VAL A 48 5.48 -12.75 -2.82
CA VAL A 48 6.66 -12.72 -1.96
C VAL A 48 6.62 -13.89 -0.98
N THR A 49 7.64 -14.74 -1.02
CA THR A 49 7.79 -15.91 -0.16
C THR A 49 9.03 -15.78 0.73
N THR A 50 9.10 -16.58 1.80
CA THR A 50 10.27 -16.62 2.68
C THR A 50 11.28 -17.69 2.23
N PRO A 51 12.60 -17.43 2.33
CA PRO A 51 13.21 -16.18 2.81
C PRO A 51 13.06 -15.04 1.79
N VAL A 52 12.75 -13.84 2.29
CA VAL A 52 12.65 -12.65 1.43
C VAL A 52 14.05 -12.24 1.00
N ASN A 53 14.26 -12.07 -0.31
CA ASN A 53 15.54 -11.63 -0.85
C ASN A 53 15.65 -10.10 -0.87
N ASP A 54 16.88 -9.61 -1.05
CA ASP A 54 17.15 -8.16 -1.02
C ASP A 54 16.39 -7.40 -2.11
N ALA A 55 16.21 -7.97 -3.30
CA ALA A 55 15.47 -7.33 -4.37
C ALA A 55 13.99 -7.11 -4.01
N GLN A 56 13.35 -8.09 -3.37
CA GLN A 56 11.98 -7.98 -2.86
C GLN A 56 11.87 -6.95 -1.73
N LEU A 57 12.87 -6.90 -0.85
CA LEU A 57 12.92 -5.91 0.24
C LEU A 57 13.10 -4.49 -0.31
N HIS A 58 14.01 -4.29 -1.27
CA HIS A 58 14.22 -3.01 -1.93
C HIS A 58 12.98 -2.55 -2.68
N TRP A 59 12.36 -3.44 -3.47
CA TRP A 59 11.10 -3.15 -4.14
C TRP A 59 10.02 -2.66 -3.17
N ALA A 60 9.80 -3.37 -2.07
CA ALA A 60 8.75 -2.99 -1.11
C ALA A 60 9.03 -1.64 -0.46
N LYS A 61 10.29 -1.34 -0.13
CA LYS A 61 10.70 -0.05 0.44
C LYS A 61 10.54 1.10 -0.54
N ASP A 62 10.98 0.90 -1.79
CA ASP A 62 10.93 1.93 -2.83
C ASP A 62 9.49 2.22 -3.24
N TRP A 63 8.66 1.17 -3.35
CA TRP A 63 7.22 1.32 -3.58
C TRP A 63 6.58 2.17 -2.47
N LEU A 64 6.83 1.84 -1.20
CA LEU A 64 6.23 2.55 -0.06
C LEU A 64 6.59 4.04 -0.04
N VAL A 65 7.86 4.38 -0.25
CA VAL A 65 8.31 5.79 -0.26
C VAL A 65 7.71 6.55 -1.44
N THR A 66 7.65 5.92 -2.60
CA THR A 66 7.11 6.53 -3.82
C THR A 66 5.60 6.71 -3.73
N HIS A 67 4.87 5.70 -3.22
CA HIS A 67 3.43 5.74 -3.02
C HIS A 67 3.02 6.84 -2.05
N ILE A 68 3.67 6.93 -0.88
CA ILE A 68 3.36 7.97 0.11
C ILE A 68 3.59 9.37 -0.46
N LYS A 69 4.75 9.61 -1.09
CA LYS A 69 5.11 10.96 -1.54
C LYS A 69 4.43 11.36 -2.84
N GLY A 70 4.21 10.42 -3.75
CA GLY A 70 3.70 10.66 -5.10
C GLY A 70 2.20 10.47 -5.23
N THR A 71 1.58 9.67 -4.36
CA THR A 71 0.16 9.32 -4.40
C THR A 71 -0.54 9.85 -3.16
N ASP A 72 -0.18 9.39 -1.96
CA ASP A 72 -0.91 9.73 -0.73
C ASP A 72 -0.90 11.24 -0.42
N PHE A 73 0.24 11.89 -0.64
CA PHE A 73 0.33 13.33 -0.39
C PHE A 73 -0.62 14.17 -1.24
N LYS A 74 -1.15 13.63 -2.36
CA LYS A 74 -2.14 14.34 -3.18
C LYS A 74 -3.46 14.56 -2.46
N TYR A 75 -3.81 13.75 -1.47
CA TYR A 75 -5.06 13.89 -0.73
C TYR A 75 -4.92 14.76 0.53
N LYS A 76 -3.72 15.30 0.83
CA LYS A 76 -3.52 16.19 1.98
C LYS A 76 -4.43 17.41 1.91
N GLY A 77 -5.22 17.62 2.96
CA GLY A 77 -6.21 18.70 3.04
C GLY A 77 -7.45 18.49 2.16
N LYS A 78 -7.65 17.28 1.61
CA LYS A 78 -8.77 16.93 0.73
C LYS A 78 -9.66 15.80 1.27
N LEU A 79 -9.22 15.09 2.31
CA LEU A 79 -9.97 14.02 2.99
C LEU A 79 -10.54 14.48 4.33
#